data_AF-A0AA88A4Z9-F1
#
_entry.id   AF-A0AA88A4Z9-F1
#
_cell.length_a   1.000
_cell.length_b   1.000
_cell.length_c   1.000
_cell.angle_alpha   90.00
_cell.angle_beta   90.00
_cell.angle_gamma   90.00
#
_symmetry.space_group_name_H-M   'P 1'
#
loop_
_entity.id
_entity.type
_entity.pdbx_description
1 polymer ?
#
loop_
_entity_poly.entity_id
_entity_poly.type
_entity_poly.pdbx_seq_one_letter_code
_entity_poly.pdbx_strand_id
1 'polypeptide(L)'
;MDVVWLRDPFQRLSKNETEDLQISTDIYKGNPWNEKHLINTGFYYVRSNNKTIALFDKWYSRKENSTGLKEQDVLLGLLRGGVIRELGLKVRFLNTLYFSGFCQDSKDFRAVTIVHANCCRSVNAKVTDLRAVLRDWKRFKKITSDGRFDAGGNATETFRWTGHWGCWNSWKVGKKTTVGNQTIVGNKTIVGNQTIV
;
A
#
# COMPACT_ATOMS: atom_id res chain seq x y z
N MET A 1 8.43 -5.21 -7.17
CA MET A 1 8.02 -6.04 -6.02
C MET A 1 7.56 -5.09 -4.96
N ASP A 2 6.31 -5.22 -4.55
CA ASP A 2 5.64 -4.17 -3.77
C ASP A 2 5.18 -4.67 -2.40
N VAL A 3 5.15 -5.99 -2.18
CA VAL A 3 4.58 -6.59 -0.98
C VAL A 3 5.53 -7.65 -0.41
N VAL A 4 5.64 -7.70 0.92
CA VAL A 4 6.33 -8.75 1.67
C VAL A 4 5.33 -9.41 2.62
N TRP A 5 5.31 -10.74 2.60
CA TRP A 5 4.48 -11.56 3.49
C TRP A 5 5.36 -12.06 4.64
N LEU A 6 5.02 -11.67 5.86
CA LEU A 6 5.77 -12.01 7.07
C LEU A 6 5.17 -13.20 7.82
N ARG A 7 3.85 -13.40 7.65
CA ARG A 7 3.04 -14.48 8.23
C ARG A 7 1.95 -14.89 7.24
N ASP A 8 1.23 -15.95 7.60
CA ASP A 8 0.01 -16.36 6.91
C ASP A 8 -1.11 -15.30 7.08
N PRO A 9 -1.55 -14.61 6.01
CA PRO A 9 -2.61 -13.60 6.09
C PRO A 9 -3.98 -14.17 6.38
N PHE A 10 -4.25 -15.44 6.05
CA PHE A 10 -5.58 -16.03 6.22
C PHE A 10 -6.00 -16.07 7.70
N GLN A 11 -5.04 -16.11 8.64
CA GLN A 11 -5.30 -16.04 10.08
C GLN A 11 -5.85 -14.68 10.55
N ARG A 12 -5.67 -13.62 9.76
CA ARG A 12 -6.11 -12.25 10.08
C ARG A 12 -7.31 -11.80 9.24
N LEU A 13 -7.80 -12.66 8.36
CA LEU A 13 -9.02 -12.39 7.60
C LEU A 13 -10.25 -12.77 8.42
N SER A 14 -11.34 -12.08 8.14
CA SER A 14 -12.66 -12.50 8.59
C SER A 14 -13.02 -13.85 8.01
N LYS A 15 -13.58 -14.70 8.87
CA LYS A 15 -14.23 -15.96 8.47
C LYS A 15 -15.71 -15.77 8.13
N ASN A 16 -16.25 -14.55 8.27
CA ASN A 16 -17.65 -14.29 7.97
C ASN A 16 -17.89 -14.42 6.46
N GLU A 17 -18.67 -15.43 6.08
CA GLU A 17 -18.91 -15.74 4.67
C GLU A 17 -19.81 -14.74 3.95
N THR A 18 -20.50 -13.88 4.70
CA THR A 18 -21.31 -12.80 4.12
C THR A 18 -20.47 -11.61 3.65
N GLU A 19 -19.18 -11.55 3.97
CA GLU A 19 -18.28 -10.49 3.51
C GLU A 19 -17.79 -10.80 2.09
N ASP A 20 -18.09 -9.89 1.17
CA ASP A 20 -17.81 -10.02 -0.27
C ASP A 20 -16.35 -9.70 -0.58
N LEU A 21 -15.80 -8.66 0.07
CA LEU A 21 -14.46 -8.14 -0.17
C LEU A 21 -13.81 -7.69 1.16
N GLN A 22 -12.57 -8.09 1.37
CA GLN A 22 -11.70 -7.58 2.43
C GLN A 22 -10.47 -6.93 1.80
N ILE A 23 -10.21 -5.65 2.05
CA ILE A 23 -9.18 -4.88 1.33
C ILE A 23 -8.30 -4.04 2.26
N SER A 24 -6.99 -3.99 1.98
CA SER A 24 -6.03 -3.16 2.69
C SER A 24 -6.27 -1.67 2.52
N THR A 25 -5.78 -0.86 3.45
CA THR A 25 -5.92 0.60 3.44
C THR A 25 -4.57 1.29 3.63
N ASP A 26 -4.39 2.46 3.00
CA ASP A 26 -3.24 3.33 3.23
C ASP A 26 -3.25 3.89 4.65
N ILE A 27 -4.43 4.25 5.15
CA ILE A 27 -4.62 4.75 6.52
C ILE A 27 -5.88 4.11 7.08
N TYR A 28 -5.77 3.42 8.21
CA TYR A 28 -6.87 2.84 8.97
C TYR A 28 -7.36 3.80 10.07
N LYS A 29 -8.67 4.06 10.12
CA LYS A 29 -9.36 5.03 10.98
C LYS A 29 -10.21 4.35 12.08
N GLY A 30 -9.87 3.11 12.45
CA GLY A 30 -10.46 2.40 13.59
C GLY A 30 -11.65 1.50 13.27
N ASN A 31 -12.57 1.90 12.39
CA ASN A 31 -13.79 1.13 12.08
C ASN A 31 -13.68 0.35 10.75
N PRO A 32 -13.76 -1.00 10.75
CA PRO A 32 -13.58 -1.79 9.53
C PRO A 32 -14.68 -1.63 8.47
N TRP A 33 -15.78 -0.94 8.79
CA TRP A 33 -16.93 -0.74 7.89
C TRP A 33 -17.03 0.67 7.32
N ASN A 34 -16.11 1.57 7.68
CA ASN A 34 -16.19 2.97 7.27
C ASN A 34 -15.66 3.15 5.83
N GLU A 35 -16.50 3.53 4.88
CA GLU A 35 -16.12 3.75 3.47
C GLU A 35 -15.14 4.94 3.26
N LYS A 36 -14.89 5.78 4.29
CA LYS A 36 -13.96 6.91 4.23
C LYS A 36 -12.48 6.50 4.36
N HIS A 37 -12.17 5.22 4.37
CA HIS A 37 -10.80 4.71 4.31
C HIS A 37 -10.17 5.00 2.94
N LEU A 38 -8.89 5.32 2.93
CA LEU A 38 -8.11 5.32 1.69
C LEU A 38 -7.67 3.88 1.46
N ILE A 39 -8.30 3.20 0.50
CA ILE A 39 -7.92 1.82 0.16
C ILE A 39 -6.54 1.77 -0.47
N ASN A 40 -5.88 0.62 -0.38
CA ASN A 40 -4.80 0.27 -1.29
C ASN A 40 -4.93 -1.17 -1.78
N THR A 41 -4.44 -1.41 -2.99
CA THR A 41 -4.56 -2.68 -3.69
C THR A 41 -3.38 -3.61 -3.43
N GLY A 42 -2.62 -3.40 -2.34
CA GLY A 42 -1.51 -4.27 -1.96
C GLY A 42 -1.97 -5.66 -1.51
N PHE A 43 -3.16 -5.73 -0.90
CA PHE A 43 -3.80 -6.99 -0.56
C PHE A 43 -5.32 -6.86 -0.58
N TYR A 44 -5.99 -7.81 -1.20
CA TYR A 44 -7.42 -8.00 -1.05
C TYR A 44 -7.78 -9.48 -1.10
N TYR A 45 -8.80 -9.85 -0.35
CA TYR A 45 -9.42 -11.17 -0.36
C TYR A 45 -10.87 -11.02 -0.80
N VAL A 46 -11.26 -11.80 -1.80
CA VAL A 46 -12.54 -11.68 -2.49
C VAL A 46 -13.26 -13.01 -2.44
N ARG A 47 -14.54 -12.97 -2.07
CA ARG A 47 -15.44 -14.10 -2.30
C ARG A 47 -16.02 -13.99 -3.70
N SER A 48 -15.89 -15.05 -4.50
CA SER A 48 -16.50 -15.08 -5.82
C SER A 48 -18.02 -15.19 -5.71
N ASN A 49 -18.73 -14.18 -6.22
CA ASN A 49 -20.18 -14.16 -6.35
C ASN A 49 -20.58 -13.09 -7.39
N ASN A 50 -21.88 -13.01 -7.72
CA ASN A 50 -22.37 -12.09 -8.75
C ASN A 50 -22.05 -10.61 -8.45
N LYS A 51 -22.00 -10.20 -7.18
CA LYS A 51 -21.70 -8.82 -6.80
C LYS A 51 -20.23 -8.49 -7.02
N THR A 52 -19.32 -9.39 -6.63
CA THR A 52 -17.88 -9.17 -6.81
C THR A 52 -17.49 -9.29 -8.26
N ILE A 53 -18.09 -10.19 -9.04
CA ILE A 53 -17.94 -10.22 -10.51
C ILE A 53 -18.32 -8.86 -11.11
N ALA A 54 -19.52 -8.34 -10.80
CA ALA A 54 -19.97 -7.04 -11.29
C ALA A 54 -19.05 -5.88 -10.84
N LEU A 55 -18.47 -5.95 -9.64
CA LEU A 55 -17.47 -4.97 -9.18
C LEU A 55 -16.22 -4.99 -10.06
N PHE A 56 -15.67 -6.17 -10.33
CA PHE A 56 -14.48 -6.32 -11.17
C PHE A 56 -14.76 -5.90 -12.61
N ASP A 57 -15.91 -6.27 -13.19
CA ASP A 57 -16.32 -5.84 -14.53
C ASP A 57 -16.38 -4.32 -14.64
N LYS A 58 -17.04 -3.64 -13.68
CA LYS A 58 -17.06 -2.17 -13.60
C LYS A 58 -15.67 -1.57 -13.43
N TRP A 59 -14.83 -2.20 -12.59
CA TRP A 59 -13.48 -1.72 -12.33
C TRP A 59 -12.59 -1.79 -13.57
N TYR A 60 -12.55 -2.94 -14.25
CA TYR A 60 -11.75 -3.11 -15.46
C TYR A 60 -12.28 -2.25 -16.62
N SER A 61 -13.59 -2.20 -16.84
CA SER A 61 -14.20 -1.35 -17.88
C SER A 61 -13.91 0.14 -17.66
N ARG A 62 -13.91 0.60 -16.40
CA ARG A 62 -13.57 1.99 -16.08
C ARG A 62 -12.07 2.26 -16.24
N LYS A 63 -11.22 1.30 -15.87
CA LYS A 63 -9.77 1.41 -16.00
C LYS A 63 -9.35 1.62 -17.44
N GLU A 64 -9.96 0.91 -18.40
CA GLU A 64 -9.68 1.06 -19.84
C GLU A 64 -9.88 2.49 -20.35
N ASN A 65 -10.80 3.24 -19.74
CA ASN A 65 -11.13 4.61 -20.11
C ASN A 65 -10.47 5.67 -19.18
N SER A 66 -9.57 5.26 -18.28
CA SER A 66 -9.00 6.11 -17.23
C SER A 66 -7.53 6.46 -17.47
N THR A 67 -7.23 7.14 -18.58
CA THR A 67 -5.86 7.54 -18.95
C THR A 67 -5.16 8.29 -17.82
N GLY A 68 -3.98 7.79 -17.41
CA GLY A 68 -3.13 8.41 -16.39
C GLY A 68 -3.48 8.07 -14.95
N LEU A 69 -4.56 7.33 -14.68
CA LEU A 69 -4.91 6.85 -13.34
C LEU A 69 -4.33 5.46 -13.07
N LYS A 70 -3.94 5.21 -11.81
CA LYS A 70 -3.55 3.86 -11.37
C LYS A 70 -4.80 3.03 -11.09
N GLU A 71 -4.66 1.71 -11.12
CA GLU A 71 -5.76 0.79 -10.80
C GLU A 71 -6.43 1.09 -9.45
N GLN A 72 -5.62 1.37 -8.43
CA GLN A 72 -6.07 1.78 -7.10
C GLN A 72 -6.92 3.06 -7.14
N ASP A 73 -6.53 4.05 -7.94
CA ASP A 73 -7.24 5.33 -8.06
C ASP A 73 -8.61 5.13 -8.71
N VAL A 74 -8.68 4.26 -9.72
CA VAL A 74 -9.94 3.89 -10.39
C VAL A 74 -10.89 3.18 -9.42
N LEU A 75 -10.39 2.20 -8.64
CA LEU A 75 -11.20 1.50 -7.64
C LEU A 75 -11.68 2.47 -6.56
N LEU A 76 -10.79 3.32 -6.03
CA LEU A 76 -11.15 4.33 -5.04
C LEU A 76 -12.23 5.27 -5.57
N GLY A 77 -12.16 5.66 -6.84
CA GLY A 77 -13.18 6.46 -7.51
C GLY A 77 -14.54 5.75 -7.60
N LEU A 78 -14.57 4.44 -7.83
CA LEU A 78 -15.80 3.64 -7.80
C LEU A 78 -16.39 3.52 -6.39
N LEU A 79 -15.55 3.26 -5.38
CA LEU A 79 -15.98 3.19 -3.97
C LEU A 79 -16.58 4.54 -3.53
N ARG A 80 -15.90 5.65 -3.83
CA ARG A 80 -16.41 7.01 -3.56
C ARG A 80 -17.68 7.35 -4.34
N GLY A 81 -17.82 6.79 -5.54
CA GLY A 81 -19.01 6.89 -6.37
C GLY A 81 -20.19 6.05 -5.88
N GLY A 82 -20.04 5.28 -4.80
CA GLY A 82 -21.13 4.52 -4.19
C GLY A 82 -21.32 3.11 -4.71
N VAL A 83 -20.35 2.54 -5.45
CA VAL A 83 -20.45 1.19 -6.02
C VAL A 83 -20.74 0.10 -4.96
N ILE A 84 -20.28 0.32 -3.71
CA ILE A 84 -20.56 -0.58 -2.58
C ILE A 84 -22.07 -0.71 -2.38
N ARG A 85 -22.78 0.43 -2.33
CA ARG A 85 -24.22 0.49 -2.12
C ARG A 85 -24.98 0.04 -3.36
N GLU A 86 -24.52 0.46 -4.54
CA GLU A 86 -25.09 0.07 -5.84
C GLU A 86 -25.16 -1.46 -6.00
N LEU A 87 -24.07 -2.16 -5.66
CA LEU A 87 -23.98 -3.61 -5.82
C LEU A 87 -24.36 -4.39 -4.55
N GLY A 88 -24.75 -3.69 -3.47
CA GLY A 88 -25.04 -4.31 -2.17
C GLY A 88 -23.86 -5.11 -1.60
N LEU A 89 -22.63 -4.62 -1.80
CA LEU A 89 -21.40 -5.27 -1.35
C LEU A 89 -21.19 -5.09 0.16
N LYS A 90 -20.77 -6.16 0.82
CA LYS A 90 -20.26 -6.10 2.20
C LYS A 90 -18.74 -6.07 2.17
N VAL A 91 -18.19 -4.86 2.28
CA VAL A 91 -16.74 -4.61 2.24
C VAL A 91 -16.19 -4.39 3.65
N ARG A 92 -15.14 -5.15 4.01
CA ARG A 92 -14.34 -4.90 5.21
C ARG A 92 -13.00 -4.28 4.85
N PHE A 93 -12.68 -3.18 5.51
CA PHE A 93 -11.36 -2.55 5.44
C PHE A 93 -10.42 -3.18 6.47
N LEU A 94 -9.24 -3.59 6.01
CA LEU A 94 -8.27 -4.31 6.83
C LEU A 94 -7.40 -3.35 7.65
N ASN A 95 -7.20 -3.69 8.92
CA ASN A 95 -6.43 -2.86 9.85
C ASN A 95 -4.93 -2.91 9.53
N THR A 96 -4.30 -1.73 9.43
CA THR A 96 -2.87 -1.55 9.15
C THR A 96 -1.95 -2.10 10.24
N LEU A 97 -2.48 -2.41 11.43
CA LEU A 97 -1.78 -3.21 12.44
C LEU A 97 -1.34 -4.58 11.89
N TYR A 98 -2.17 -5.20 11.05
CA TYR A 98 -1.90 -6.52 10.45
C TYR A 98 -1.48 -6.40 8.98
N PHE A 99 -2.13 -5.53 8.22
CA PHE A 99 -1.89 -5.30 6.79
C PHE A 99 -1.22 -3.94 6.61
N SER A 100 0.04 -3.87 7.02
CA SER A 100 0.81 -2.64 7.10
C SER A 100 1.19 -2.10 5.72
N GLY A 101 1.50 -0.81 5.66
CA GLY A 101 2.30 -0.27 4.59
C GLY A 101 2.98 1.04 4.98
N PHE A 102 3.85 1.56 4.14
CA PHE A 102 4.66 2.76 4.42
C PHE A 102 3.84 4.04 4.63
N CYS A 103 2.57 4.10 4.18
CA CYS A 103 1.66 5.18 4.56
C CYS A 103 1.29 5.16 6.06
N GLN A 104 1.23 3.97 6.66
CA GLN A 104 0.92 3.75 8.06
C GLN A 104 1.52 2.41 8.53
N ASP A 105 2.69 2.50 9.16
CA ASP A 105 3.39 1.34 9.68
C ASP A 105 2.63 0.65 10.81
N SER A 106 2.67 -0.69 10.81
CA SER A 106 2.26 -1.46 11.97
C SER A 106 3.24 -1.19 13.10
N LYS A 107 2.70 -0.91 14.29
CA LYS A 107 3.47 -0.67 15.50
C LYS A 107 3.81 -1.95 16.28
N ASP A 108 3.34 -3.12 15.82
CA ASP A 108 3.57 -4.39 16.51
C ASP A 108 4.10 -5.47 15.55
N PHE A 109 5.41 -5.74 15.65
CA PHE A 109 6.08 -6.80 14.91
C PHE A 109 5.52 -8.21 15.21
N ARG A 110 4.87 -8.40 16.36
CA ARG A 110 4.22 -9.67 16.73
C ARG A 110 2.90 -9.87 15.97
N ALA A 111 2.26 -8.78 15.56
CA ALA A 111 0.96 -8.79 14.89
C ALA A 111 1.06 -8.68 13.36
N VAL A 112 1.96 -7.85 12.85
CA VAL A 112 2.10 -7.54 11.42
C VAL A 112 2.14 -8.80 10.55
N THR A 113 1.42 -8.82 9.45
CA THR A 113 1.30 -10.02 8.61
C THR A 113 1.78 -9.76 7.20
N ILE A 114 1.36 -8.63 6.62
CA ILE A 114 1.80 -8.17 5.31
C ILE A 114 2.34 -6.74 5.44
N VAL A 115 3.36 -6.42 4.66
CA VAL A 115 3.86 -5.05 4.49
C VAL A 115 3.84 -4.70 3.00
N HIS A 116 3.08 -3.68 2.64
CA HIS A 116 2.99 -3.13 1.29
C HIS A 116 3.81 -1.83 1.20
N ALA A 117 4.61 -1.69 0.15
CA ALA A 117 5.31 -0.46 -0.22
C ALA A 117 4.38 0.56 -0.90
N ASN A 118 3.22 0.83 -0.28
CA ASN A 118 2.36 1.96 -0.63
C ASN A 118 3.04 3.30 -0.29
N CYS A 119 2.45 4.42 -0.70
CA CYS A 119 3.06 5.75 -0.56
C CYS A 119 4.52 5.82 -1.10
N CYS A 120 4.79 5.14 -2.20
CA CYS A 120 6.12 5.07 -2.81
C CYS A 120 6.05 5.18 -4.34
N ARG A 121 6.88 6.02 -4.95
CA ARG A 121 6.79 6.32 -6.39
C ARG A 121 7.70 5.46 -7.27
N SER A 122 8.91 5.15 -6.79
CA SER A 122 9.94 4.51 -7.61
C SER A 122 10.11 3.04 -7.25
N VAL A 123 10.27 2.19 -8.26
CA VAL A 123 10.57 0.76 -8.07
C VAL A 123 11.86 0.58 -7.26
N ASN A 124 12.90 1.39 -7.52
CA ASN A 124 14.15 1.31 -6.78
C ASN A 124 13.97 1.66 -5.30
N ALA A 125 13.13 2.66 -5.01
CA ALA A 125 12.77 3.03 -3.66
C ALA A 125 12.01 1.92 -2.94
N LYS A 126 10.99 1.34 -3.61
CA LYS A 126 10.23 0.19 -3.07
C LYS A 126 11.14 -0.98 -2.72
N VAL A 127 12.04 -1.38 -3.64
CA VAL A 127 12.98 -2.48 -3.40
C VAL A 127 13.93 -2.18 -2.25
N THR A 128 14.42 -0.94 -2.15
CA THR A 128 15.33 -0.50 -1.07
C THR A 128 14.66 -0.65 0.29
N ASP A 129 13.45 -0.11 0.45
CA ASP A 129 12.77 -0.08 1.74
C ASP A 129 12.17 -1.46 2.09
N LEU A 130 11.69 -2.24 1.12
CA LEU A 130 11.25 -3.62 1.39
C LEU A 130 12.40 -4.54 1.79
N ARG A 131 13.63 -4.31 1.30
CA ARG A 131 14.82 -5.00 1.81
C ARG A 131 15.10 -4.63 3.28
N ALA A 132 14.89 -3.37 3.65
CA ALA A 132 15.00 -2.94 5.05
C ALA A 132 13.95 -3.62 5.93
N VAL A 133 12.68 -3.67 5.50
CA VAL A 133 11.60 -4.41 6.17
C VAL A 133 12.00 -5.88 6.41
N LEU A 134 12.50 -6.57 5.38
CA LEU A 134 12.90 -7.97 5.51
C LEU A 134 14.08 -8.15 6.48
N ARG A 135 15.04 -7.23 6.48
CA ARG A 135 16.18 -7.24 7.42
C ARG A 135 15.69 -7.07 8.86
N ASP A 136 14.81 -6.12 9.11
CA ASP A 136 14.28 -5.84 10.45
C ASP A 136 13.42 -7.01 10.95
N TRP A 137 12.64 -7.61 10.05
CA TRP A 137 11.89 -8.83 10.32
C TRP A 137 12.80 -10.00 10.72
N LYS A 138 13.88 -10.24 9.97
CA LYS A 138 14.86 -11.30 10.30
C LYS A 138 15.51 -11.06 11.66
N ARG A 139 15.86 -9.80 11.98
CA ARG A 139 16.41 -9.42 13.29
C ARG A 139 15.42 -9.70 14.41
N PHE A 140 14.16 -9.31 14.24
CA PHE A 140 13.08 -9.63 15.18
C PHE A 140 12.96 -11.15 15.37
N LYS A 141 12.87 -11.93 14.29
CA LYS A 141 12.73 -13.38 14.35
C LYS A 141 13.89 -14.05 15.10
N LYS A 142 15.14 -13.68 14.81
CA LYS A 142 16.32 -14.20 15.52
C LYS A 142 16.25 -13.93 17.02
N ILE A 143 15.94 -12.70 17.40
CA ILE A 143 15.87 -12.31 18.81
C ILE A 143 14.74 -13.03 19.54
N THR A 144 13.58 -13.23 18.89
CA THR A 144 12.45 -13.98 19.47
C THR A 144 12.67 -15.49 19.53
N SER A 145 13.48 -16.07 18.64
CA SER A 145 13.81 -17.50 18.68
C SER A 145 14.84 -17.84 19.74
N ASP A 146 15.73 -16.90 20.07
CA ASP A 146 16.82 -17.11 21.03
C ASP A 146 16.35 -17.07 22.50
N GLY A 147 15.04 -17.05 22.77
CA GLY A 147 14.47 -17.05 24.12
C GLY A 147 14.78 -15.81 24.98
N ARG A 148 15.52 -14.82 24.45
CA ARG A 148 15.92 -13.60 25.16
C ARG A 148 14.78 -12.61 25.43
N PHE A 149 13.56 -12.93 25.01
CA PHE A 149 12.38 -12.11 25.22
C PHE A 149 11.26 -12.96 25.81
N ASP A 150 11.15 -12.93 27.13
CA ASP A 150 9.99 -13.45 27.83
C ASP A 150 8.74 -12.72 27.36
N ALA A 151 7.68 -13.50 27.12
CA ALA A 151 6.39 -13.05 26.61
C ALA A 151 5.63 -12.04 27.51
N GLY A 152 6.25 -11.55 28.59
CA GLY A 152 5.69 -10.59 29.55
C GLY A 152 6.43 -9.26 29.70
N GLY A 153 7.58 -9.05 29.05
CA GLY A 153 8.31 -7.77 29.10
C GLY A 153 7.91 -6.81 27.97
N ASN A 154 8.10 -5.50 28.17
CA ASN A 154 7.88 -4.39 27.21
C ASN A 154 8.75 -4.48 25.91
N ALA A 155 8.82 -5.63 25.26
CA ALA A 155 9.59 -5.91 24.06
C ALA A 155 9.20 -5.02 22.87
N THR A 156 7.95 -4.56 22.86
CA THR A 156 7.40 -3.67 21.83
C THR A 156 8.04 -2.27 21.86
N GLU A 157 8.65 -1.85 22.97
CA GLU A 157 9.31 -0.54 23.01
C GLU A 157 10.63 -0.50 22.23
N THR A 158 11.23 -1.66 21.93
CA THR A 158 12.58 -1.74 21.35
C THR A 158 12.65 -2.02 19.85
N PHE A 159 11.59 -2.61 19.24
CA PHE A 159 11.58 -2.88 17.80
C PHE A 159 10.85 -1.79 17.03
N ARG A 160 11.60 -1.09 16.19
CA ARG A 160 11.10 -0.09 15.25
C ARG A 160 11.54 -0.47 13.86
N TRP A 161 10.66 -0.23 12.89
CA TRP A 161 11.03 -0.31 11.48
C TRP A 161 12.13 0.70 11.19
N THR A 162 13.09 0.30 10.37
CA THR A 162 13.92 1.24 9.62
C THR A 162 12.98 2.16 8.85
N GLY A 163 13.20 3.47 8.92
CA GLY A 163 12.37 4.42 8.17
C GLY A 163 12.42 4.17 6.67
N HIS A 164 11.29 4.39 5.99
CA HIS A 164 11.12 4.21 4.54
C HIS A 164 11.67 5.39 3.74
N TRP A 165 12.96 5.67 3.95
CA TRP A 165 13.63 6.85 3.43
C TRP A 165 13.75 6.82 1.91
N GLY A 166 13.90 5.65 1.29
CA GLY A 166 13.92 5.52 -0.17
C GLY A 166 12.62 6.03 -0.76
N CYS A 167 11.49 5.59 -0.21
CA CYS A 167 10.16 5.98 -0.62
C CYS A 167 9.88 7.44 -0.30
N TRP A 168 10.22 7.94 0.89
CA TRP A 168 10.13 9.36 1.21
C TRP A 168 10.89 10.24 0.21
N ASN A 169 12.13 9.88 -0.09
CA ASN A 169 12.97 10.62 -1.04
C ASN A 169 12.45 10.51 -2.48
N SER A 170 11.74 9.44 -2.84
CA SER A 170 11.15 9.29 -4.17
C SER A 170 10.07 10.32 -4.49
N TRP A 171 9.53 11.01 -3.48
CA TRP A 171 8.57 12.11 -3.64
C TRP A 171 9.23 13.46 -3.85
N LYS A 172 10.53 13.61 -3.58
CA LYS A 172 11.26 14.86 -3.84
C LYS A 172 11.27 15.09 -5.35
N VAL A 173 10.56 16.12 -5.80
CA VAL A 173 10.65 16.61 -7.18
C VAL A 173 12.11 17.02 -7.38
N GLY A 174 12.77 16.51 -8.42
CA GLY A 174 14.12 16.95 -8.75
C GLY A 174 14.12 18.47 -8.83
N LYS A 175 14.93 19.14 -8.02
CA LYS A 175 15.15 20.58 -8.18
C LYS A 175 15.58 20.76 -9.63
N LYS A 176 14.78 21.44 -10.45
CA LYS A 176 15.25 21.94 -11.75
C LYS A 176 16.48 22.78 -11.41
N THR A 177 17.65 22.26 -11.70
CA THR A 177 18.89 23.01 -11.51
C THR A 177 19.05 23.78 -12.81
N THR A 178 18.61 25.04 -12.82
CA THR A 178 18.85 25.92 -13.95
C THR A 178 20.34 26.26 -13.94
N VAL A 179 21.11 25.62 -14.83
CA VAL A 179 22.49 26.03 -15.11
C VAL A 179 22.44 26.74 -16.45
N GLY A 180 22.33 28.08 -16.41
CA GLY A 180 22.16 28.91 -17.61
C GLY A 180 20.82 28.70 -18.33
N ASN A 181 20.61 29.40 -19.45
CA ASN A 181 19.39 29.39 -20.27
C ASN A 181 19.13 28.05 -21.00
N GLN A 182 19.36 26.91 -20.36
CA GLN A 182 19.01 25.59 -20.87
C GLN A 182 18.29 24.77 -19.81
N THR A 183 17.09 24.30 -20.15
CA THR A 183 16.33 23.36 -19.33
C THR A 183 16.68 21.95 -19.80
N ILE A 184 17.43 21.18 -19.00
CA ILE A 184 17.72 19.78 -19.29
C ILE A 184 16.64 18.89 -18.65
N VAL A 185 15.94 18.10 -19.46
CA VAL A 185 14.99 17.07 -19.01
C VAL A 185 15.57 15.69 -19.39
N GLY A 186 16.24 15.04 -18.43
CA GLY A 186 16.90 13.74 -18.66
C GLY A 186 18.16 13.81 -19.54
N ASN A 187 18.77 12.66 -19.84
CA ASN A 187 20.01 12.51 -20.65
C ASN A 187 19.83 12.85 -22.15
N LYS A 188 18.99 13.84 -22.50
CA LYS A 188 18.90 14.37 -23.86
C LYS A 188 18.89 15.90 -23.80
N THR A 189 19.93 16.47 -24.39
CA THR A 189 20.04 17.91 -24.65
C THR A 189 19.14 18.24 -25.85
N ILE A 190 18.16 19.12 -25.67
CA ILE A 190 17.40 19.70 -26.79
C ILE A 190 17.84 21.17 -26.91
N VAL A 191 18.41 21.50 -28.07
CA VAL A 191 18.80 22.87 -28.44
C VAL A 191 17.76 23.39 -29.44
N GLY A 192 17.25 24.61 -29.20
CA GLY A 192 16.64 25.42 -30.24
C GLY A 192 15.23 25.93 -29.96
N ASN A 193 15.11 27.26 -29.94
CA ASN A 193 13.86 28.03 -29.96
C ASN A 193 13.00 27.68 -31.17
N GLN A 194 11.71 27.41 -30.95
CA GLN A 194 10.65 27.92 -31.82
C GLN A 194 9.29 27.85 -31.11
N THR A 195 8.70 29.03 -30.94
CA THR A 195 7.28 29.29 -30.66
C THR A 195 6.42 28.69 -31.77
N ILE A 196 5.20 28.23 -31.46
CA ILE A 196 3.94 28.48 -32.22
C ILE A 196 2.77 27.80 -31.46
N VAL A 197 1.77 28.64 -31.15
CA VAL A 197 0.35 28.46 -30.76
C VAL A 197 -0.07 27.17 -30.06
#